data_AF-A0A382B455-F1
#
_entry.id   AF-A0A382B455-F1
#
_cell.length_a   1.000
_cell.length_b   1.000
_cell.length_c   1.000
_cell.angle_alpha   90.00
_cell.angle_beta   90.00
_cell.angle_gamma   90.00
#
_symmetry.space_group_name_H-M   'P 1'
#
loop_
_entity.id
_entity.type
_entity.pdbx_description
1 polymer ?
#
loop_
_entity_poly.entity_id
_entity_poly.type
_entity_poly.pdbx_seq_one_letter_code
_entity_poly.pdbx_strand_id
1 'polypeptide(L)'
;MSKPAEPGFFHSLLCFGGVIFIVIFGLLGLEINLHVLLIASLAWVASHAAKLGFSFASIKTAMSAGIEKGLGAIYIFILIGVLIAALIEAGTIGSLVYYGGDLLHPSIFLPAGLLFCSLMSIATGTA
;
A
#
# COMPACT_ATOMS: atom_id res chain seq x y z
N MET A 1 21.88 10.04 25.92
CA MET A 1 20.98 9.10 25.21
C MET A 1 19.58 9.26 25.79
N SER A 2 18.80 10.22 25.28
CA SER A 2 17.41 10.41 25.68
C SER A 2 16.54 9.33 25.04
N LYS A 3 15.75 8.62 25.85
CA LYS A 3 14.70 7.72 25.35
C LYS A 3 13.80 8.51 24.39
N PRO A 4 13.50 8.01 23.18
CA PRO A 4 12.50 8.64 22.33
C PRO A 4 11.18 8.67 23.08
N ALA A 5 10.49 9.82 23.04
CA ALA A 5 9.21 9.98 23.70
C ALA A 5 8.17 9.08 23.03
N GLU A 6 7.33 8.43 23.83
CA GLU A 6 6.22 7.65 23.28
C GLU A 6 5.24 8.59 22.56
N PRO A 7 4.87 8.32 21.30
CA PRO A 7 3.92 9.14 20.60
C PRO A 7 2.56 9.04 21.28
N GLY A 8 2.06 10.15 21.83
CA GLY A 8 0.67 10.24 22.26
C GLY A 8 -0.28 10.07 21.08
N PHE A 9 -1.50 9.58 21.34
CA PHE A 9 -2.53 9.39 20.31
C PHE A 9 -2.73 10.65 19.43
N PHE A 10 -2.71 11.83 20.05
CA PHE A 10 -2.86 13.11 19.36
C PHE A 10 -1.70 13.41 18.39
N HIS A 11 -0.47 13.01 18.74
CA HIS A 11 0.69 13.21 17.89
C HIS A 11 0.66 12.29 16.66
N SER A 12 0.29 11.03 16.85
CA SER A 12 0.11 10.07 15.75
C SER A 12 -1.01 10.51 14.80
N LEU A 13 -2.16 10.93 15.35
CA LEU A 13 -3.29 11.42 14.56
C LEU A 13 -2.91 12.64 13.72
N LEU A 14 -2.15 13.58 14.29
CA LEU A 14 -1.71 14.79 13.60
C LEU A 14 -0.66 14.47 12.51
N CYS A 15 0.24 13.53 12.78
CA CYS A 15 1.23 13.08 11.79
C CYS A 15 0.56 12.41 10.58
N PHE A 16 -0.28 11.39 10.80
CA PHE A 16 -0.99 10.69 9.73
C PHE A 16 -2.01 11.58 9.03
N GLY A 17 -2.80 12.34 9.79
CA GLY A 17 -3.77 13.29 9.26
C GLY A 17 -3.11 14.37 8.39
N GLY A 18 -1.93 14.85 8.80
CA GLY A 18 -1.15 15.82 8.02
C GLY A 18 -0.69 15.26 6.67
N VAL A 19 -0.22 14.00 6.62
CA VAL A 19 0.14 13.34 5.35
C VAL A 19 -1.08 13.21 4.44
N ILE A 20 -2.19 12.72 4.96
CA ILE A 20 -3.44 12.57 4.20
C ILE A 20 -3.90 13.93 3.66
N PHE A 21 -3.87 14.97 4.50
CA PHE A 21 -4.26 16.32 4.10
C PHE A 21 -3.35 16.88 3.00
N ILE A 22 -2.02 16.74 3.12
CA ILE A 22 -1.06 17.19 2.10
C ILE A 22 -1.32 16.49 0.77
N VAL A 23 -1.57 15.18 0.78
CA VAL A 23 -1.79 14.41 -0.46
C VAL A 23 -3.13 14.77 -1.10
N ILE A 24 -4.23 14.78 -0.32
CA ILE A 24 -5.57 15.06 -0.86
C ILE A 24 -5.65 16.51 -1.35
N PHE A 25 -5.22 17.47 -0.54
CA PHE A 25 -5.27 18.89 -0.91
C PHE A 25 -4.32 19.22 -2.07
N GLY A 26 -3.12 18.63 -2.08
CA GLY A 26 -2.16 18.88 -3.16
C GLY A 26 -2.58 18.24 -4.50
N LEU A 27 -3.24 17.09 -4.47
CA LEU A 27 -3.68 16.39 -5.68
C LEU A 27 -5.00 16.97 -6.24
N LEU A 28 -6.01 17.16 -5.38
CA LEU A 28 -7.35 17.62 -5.81
C LEU A 28 -7.49 19.14 -5.88
N GLY A 29 -6.72 19.89 -5.08
CA GLY A 29 -6.83 21.34 -5.00
C GLY A 29 -5.86 22.08 -5.91
N LEU A 30 -4.60 21.63 -5.99
CA LEU A 30 -3.52 22.32 -6.71
C LEU A 30 -2.99 21.56 -7.94
N GLU A 31 -3.51 20.36 -8.22
CA GLU A 31 -3.10 19.50 -9.36
C GLU A 31 -1.57 19.30 -9.46
N ILE A 32 -0.90 19.24 -8.31
CA ILE A 32 0.57 19.11 -8.26
C ILE A 32 0.95 17.64 -8.49
N ASN A 33 2.08 17.43 -9.17
CA ASN A 33 2.67 16.11 -9.35
C ASN A 33 2.83 15.35 -8.02
N LEU A 34 2.37 14.10 -7.99
CA LEU A 34 2.43 13.21 -6.81
C LEU A 34 3.84 13.12 -6.21
N HIS A 35 4.88 13.14 -7.05
CA HIS A 35 6.27 13.07 -6.59
C HIS A 35 6.63 14.21 -5.63
N VAL A 36 6.22 15.44 -5.94
CA VAL A 36 6.48 16.62 -5.10
C VAL A 36 5.71 16.53 -3.78
N LEU A 37 4.45 16.06 -3.84
CA LEU A 37 3.61 15.82 -2.66
C LEU A 37 4.22 14.80 -1.71
N LEU A 38 4.75 13.70 -2.25
CA LEU A 38 5.38 12.65 -1.45
C LEU A 38 6.64 13.19 -0.75
N ILE A 39 7.47 13.98 -1.42
CA ILE A 39 8.62 14.64 -0.79
C ILE A 39 8.17 15.59 0.33
N ALA A 40 7.11 16.38 0.11
CA ALA A 40 6.56 17.27 1.14
C ALA A 40 6.04 16.49 2.36
N SER A 41 5.34 15.37 2.13
CA SER A 41 4.88 14.49 3.21
C SER A 41 6.03 13.83 3.97
N LEU A 42 7.12 13.47 3.27
CA LEU A 42 8.32 12.93 3.90
C LEU A 42 8.98 13.97 4.80
N ALA A 43 9.09 15.22 4.35
CA ALA A 43 9.61 16.32 5.16
C ALA A 43 8.73 16.57 6.40
N TRP A 44 7.40 16.50 6.24
CA TRP A 44 6.44 16.60 7.33
C TRP A 44 6.66 15.51 8.39
N VAL A 45 6.70 14.24 7.98
CA VAL A 45 6.91 13.09 8.89
C VAL A 45 8.29 13.15 9.54
N ALA A 46 9.34 13.49 8.78
CA ALA A 46 10.69 13.64 9.32
C ALA A 46 10.78 14.73 10.38
N SER A 47 10.06 15.85 10.20
CA SER A 47 9.99 16.92 11.21
C SER A 47 9.29 16.47 12.51
N HIS A 48 8.26 15.63 12.40
CA HIS A 48 7.56 15.07 13.57
C HIS A 48 8.42 14.03 14.29
N ALA A 49 9.11 13.17 13.54
CA ALA A 49 10.06 12.21 14.09
C ALA A 49 11.23 12.91 14.81
N ALA A 50 11.76 14.00 14.25
CA ALA A 50 12.79 14.81 14.90
C ALA A 50 12.30 15.44 16.21
N LYS A 51 11.04 15.92 16.25
CA LYS A 51 10.41 16.46 17.48
C LYS A 51 10.25 15.41 18.60
N LEU A 52 10.15 14.13 18.26
CA LEU A 52 10.13 13.02 19.23
C LEU A 52 11.51 12.65 19.78
N GLY A 53 12.58 13.30 19.29
CA GLY A 53 13.95 13.04 19.70
C GLY A 53 14.62 11.87 18.97
N PHE A 54 14.07 11.41 17.85
CA PHE A 54 14.74 10.41 17.01
C PHE A 54 15.99 11.02 16.36
N SER A 55 17.09 10.27 16.37
CA SER A 55 18.30 10.68 15.64
C SER A 55 18.08 10.56 14.14
N PHE A 56 18.70 11.45 13.36
CA PHE A 56 18.65 11.38 11.90
C PHE A 56 19.14 10.03 11.35
N ALA A 57 20.13 9.41 12.00
CA ALA A 57 20.60 8.08 11.66
C ALA A 57 19.50 7.02 11.81
N SER A 58 18.73 7.07 12.90
CA SER A 58 17.62 6.14 13.13
C SER A 58 16.50 6.32 12.10
N ILE A 59 16.15 7.56 11.75
CA ILE A 59 15.16 7.86 10.70
C ILE A 59 15.63 7.29 9.35
N LYS A 60 16.89 7.52 8.97
CA LYS A 60 17.46 7.00 7.73
C LYS A 60 17.42 5.47 7.68
N THR A 61 17.81 4.80 8.77
CA THR A 61 17.75 3.33 8.83
C THR A 61 16.31 2.82 8.68
N ALA A 62 15.33 3.48 9.31
CA ALA A 62 13.92 3.14 9.17
C ALA A 62 13.42 3.31 7.73
N MET A 63 13.86 4.36 7.03
CA MET A 63 13.56 4.57 5.61
C MET A 63 14.15 3.46 4.73
N SER A 64 15.41 3.08 4.95
CA SER A 64 16.06 1.98 4.21
C SER A 64 15.32 0.66 4.40
N ALA A 65 14.97 0.31 5.63
CA ALA A 65 14.20 -0.89 5.94
C ALA A 65 12.80 -0.86 5.27
N GLY A 66 12.19 0.32 5.13
CA GLY A 66 10.94 0.48 4.39
C GLY A 66 11.11 0.17 2.89
N ILE A 67 12.20 0.63 2.28
CA ILE A 67 12.52 0.34 0.88
C ILE A 67 12.77 -1.16 0.69
N GLU A 68 13.55 -1.79 1.56
CA GLU A 68 13.85 -3.24 1.52
C GLU A 68 12.57 -4.08 1.56
N LYS A 69 11.62 -3.73 2.44
CA LYS A 69 10.31 -4.39 2.49
C LYS A 69 9.49 -4.15 1.22
N GLY A 70 9.55 -2.94 0.67
CA GLY A 70 8.85 -2.59 -0.57
C GLY A 70 9.36 -3.34 -1.80
N LEU A 71 10.67 -3.58 -1.89
CA LEU A 71 11.30 -4.32 -3.00
C LEU A 71 10.73 -5.74 -3.14
N GLY A 72 10.47 -6.43 -2.01
CA GLY A 72 9.83 -7.75 -2.03
C GLY A 72 8.47 -7.74 -2.74
N ALA A 73 7.62 -6.76 -2.43
CA ALA A 73 6.32 -6.61 -3.07
C ALA A 73 6.43 -6.26 -4.58
N ILE A 74 7.41 -5.44 -4.95
CA ILE A 74 7.65 -5.08 -6.36
C ILE A 74 7.96 -6.32 -7.20
N TYR A 75 8.80 -7.23 -6.69
CA TYR A 75 9.10 -8.48 -7.41
C TYR A 75 7.85 -9.35 -7.60
N ILE A 76 6.99 -9.44 -6.59
CA ILE A 76 5.71 -10.17 -6.69
C ILE A 76 4.83 -9.54 -7.78
N PHE A 77 4.68 -8.21 -7.80
CA PHE A 77 3.90 -7.53 -8.83
C PHE A 77 4.43 -7.76 -10.25
N ILE A 78 5.76 -7.78 -10.44
CA ILE A 78 6.38 -8.09 -11.74
C ILE A 78 6.04 -9.51 -12.17
N LEU A 79 6.19 -10.49 -11.28
CA LEU A 79 5.88 -11.89 -11.58
C LEU A 79 4.39 -12.11 -11.90
N ILE A 80 3.49 -11.46 -11.14
CA ILE A 80 2.05 -11.49 -11.41
C ILE A 80 1.75 -10.88 -12.78
N GLY A 81 2.41 -9.77 -13.15
CA GLY A 81 2.26 -9.16 -14.46
C GLY A 81 2.63 -10.11 -15.61
N VAL A 82 3.78 -10.79 -15.50
CA VAL A 82 4.22 -11.78 -16.49
C VAL A 82 3.26 -12.98 -16.56
N LEU A 83 2.80 -13.46 -15.40
CA LEU A 83 1.84 -14.55 -15.31
C LEU A 83 0.52 -14.20 -16.00
N ILE A 84 -0.06 -13.04 -15.71
CA ILE A 84 -1.31 -12.59 -16.32
C ILE A 84 -1.14 -12.44 -17.84
N ALA A 85 -0.04 -11.85 -18.30
CA ALA A 85 0.24 -11.72 -19.74
C ALA A 85 0.27 -13.10 -20.43
N ALA A 86 0.96 -14.09 -19.85
CA ALA A 86 1.01 -15.45 -20.38
C ALA A 86 -0.36 -16.14 -20.38
N LEU A 87 -1.19 -15.91 -19.35
CA LEU A 87 -2.54 -16.48 -19.26
C LEU A 87 -3.54 -15.84 -20.22
N ILE A 88 -3.32 -14.58 -20.62
CA ILE A 88 -4.10 -13.93 -21.67
C ILE A 88 -3.74 -14.52 -23.03
N GLU A 89 -2.45 -14.64 -23.36
CA GLU A 89 -1.97 -15.24 -24.62
C GLU A 89 -2.38 -16.70 -24.78
N ALA A 90 -2.39 -17.47 -23.68
CA ALA A 90 -2.87 -18.85 -23.68
C ALA A 90 -4.40 -18.98 -23.86
N GLY A 91 -5.15 -17.86 -23.84
CA GLY A 91 -6.61 -17.85 -23.90
C GLY A 91 -7.31 -18.35 -22.62
N THR A 92 -6.55 -18.67 -21.57
CA THR A 92 -7.05 -19.23 -20.30
C THR A 92 -7.94 -18.21 -19.58
N ILE A 93 -7.53 -16.94 -19.50
CA ILE A 93 -8.33 -15.89 -18.85
C ILE A 93 -9.64 -15.65 -19.61
N GLY A 94 -9.60 -15.60 -20.95
CA GLY A 94 -10.81 -15.43 -21.76
C GLY A 94 -11.80 -16.59 -21.58
N SER A 95 -11.30 -17.82 -21.55
CA SER A 95 -12.11 -19.02 -21.31
C SER A 95 -12.74 -19.02 -19.91
N LEU A 96 -11.97 -18.65 -18.88
CA LEU A 96 -12.48 -18.53 -17.50
C LEU A 96 -13.59 -17.50 -17.37
N VAL A 97 -13.48 -16.37 -18.05
CA VAL A 97 -14.52 -15.33 -18.02
C VAL A 97 -15.78 -15.78 -18.75
N TYR A 98 -15.63 -16.40 -19.94
CA TYR A 98 -16.76 -16.88 -20.72
C TYR A 98 -17.59 -17.94 -19.97
N TYR A 99 -16.93 -18.98 -19.44
CA TYR A 99 -17.62 -20.03 -18.69
C TYR A 99 -17.99 -19.60 -17.26
N GLY A 100 -17.25 -18.67 -16.66
CA GLY A 100 -17.54 -18.14 -15.32
C GLY A 100 -18.77 -17.23 -15.29
N GLY A 101 -19.03 -16.50 -16.38
CA GLY A 101 -20.19 -15.61 -16.50
C GLY A 101 -21.53 -16.34 -16.42
N ASP A 102 -21.63 -17.54 -17.00
CA ASP A 102 -22.83 -18.38 -16.88
C ASP A 102 -23.01 -18.98 -15.48
N LEU A 103 -21.93 -19.15 -14.73
CA LEU A 103 -21.95 -19.76 -13.39
C LEU A 103 -22.26 -18.74 -12.28
N LEU A 104 -21.99 -17.46 -12.50
CA LEU A 104 -22.10 -16.39 -11.51
C LEU A 104 -23.38 -15.56 -11.72
N HIS A 105 -24.45 -15.93 -11.00
CA HIS A 105 -25.62 -15.06 -10.89
C HIS A 105 -25.26 -13.80 -10.06
N PRO A 106 -25.70 -12.59 -10.45
CA PRO A 106 -25.30 -11.33 -9.80
C PRO A 106 -25.61 -11.25 -8.29
N SER A 107 -26.54 -12.07 -7.78
CA SER A 107 -26.84 -12.15 -6.35
C SER A 107 -25.82 -12.94 -5.52
N ILE A 108 -25.07 -13.88 -6.11
CA ILE A 108 -24.10 -14.73 -5.39
C ILE A 108 -22.63 -14.28 -5.58
N PHE A 109 -22.38 -13.34 -6.50
CA PHE A 109 -21.04 -12.89 -6.85
C PHE A 109 -20.23 -12.34 -5.66
N LEU A 110 -20.81 -11.40 -4.90
CA LEU A 110 -20.16 -10.77 -3.76
C LEU A 110 -19.86 -11.74 -2.59
N PRO A 111 -20.83 -12.55 -2.10
CA PRO A 111 -20.54 -13.49 -1.02
C PRO A 111 -19.57 -14.61 -1.44
N ALA A 112 -19.64 -15.08 -2.69
CA ALA A 112 -18.66 -16.03 -3.21
C ALA A 112 -17.25 -15.40 -3.28
N GLY A 113 -17.14 -14.15 -3.74
CA GLY A 113 -15.89 -13.40 -3.77
C GLY A 113 -15.27 -13.23 -2.38
N LEU A 114 -16.08 -12.88 -1.37
CA LEU A 114 -15.64 -12.82 0.03
C LEU A 114 -15.04 -14.16 0.50
N LEU A 115 -15.74 -15.26 0.23
CA LEU A 115 -15.28 -16.60 0.61
C LEU A 115 -13.97 -16.95 -0.09
N PHE A 116 -13.88 -16.77 -1.42
CA PHE A 116 -12.64 -17.04 -2.15
C PHE A 116 -11.47 -16.14 -1.72
N CYS A 117 -11.70 -14.84 -1.48
CA CYS A 117 -10.67 -13.95 -0.95
C CYS A 117 -10.20 -14.38 0.43
N SER A 118 -11.12 -14.78 1.32
CA SER A 118 -10.76 -15.27 2.66
C SER A 118 -9.95 -16.58 2.59
N LEU A 119 -10.35 -17.52 1.73
CA LEU A 119 -9.64 -18.79 1.54
C LEU A 119 -8.24 -18.56 0.94
N MET A 120 -8.13 -17.70 -0.07
CA MET A 120 -6.83 -17.38 -0.68
C MET A 120 -5.91 -16.62 0.28
N SER A 121 -6.46 -15.75 1.14
CA SER A 121 -5.67 -15.08 2.20
C SER A 121 -5.06 -16.09 3.17
N ILE A 122 -5.84 -17.09 3.60
CA ILE A 122 -5.34 -18.18 4.47
C ILE A 122 -4.31 -19.04 3.72
N ALA A 123 -4.58 -19.40 2.47
CA ALA A 123 -3.72 -20.29 1.68
C ALA A 123 -2.38 -19.64 1.29
N THR A 124 -2.39 -18.34 0.97
CA THR A 124 -1.18 -17.58 0.61
C THR A 124 -0.32 -17.27 1.84
N GLY A 125 -0.89 -17.34 3.05
CA GLY A 125 -0.17 -17.17 4.32
C GLY A 125 0.37 -15.75 4.55
N THR A 126 0.14 -14.82 3.63
CA THR A 126 0.49 -13.41 3.75
C THR A 126 -0.58 -12.70 4.58
N ALA A 127 -0.49 -12.84 5.89
CA ALA A 127 -1.08 -11.93 6.87
C ALA A 127 0.02 -11.02 7.46
#